data_AF-A0A2M7QGW8-F1
#
_entry.id   AF-A0A2M7QGW8-F1
#
_cell.length_a   1.000
_cell.length_b   1.000
_cell.length_c   1.000
_cell.angle_alpha   90.00
_cell.angle_beta   90.00
_cell.angle_gamma   90.00
#
_symmetry.space_group_name_H-M   'P 1'
#
loop_
_entity.id
_entity.type
_entity.pdbx_description
1 polymer ?
#
loop_
_entity_poly.entity_id
_entity_poly.type
_entity_poly.pdbx_seq_one_letter_code
_entity_poly.pdbx_strand_id
1 'polypeptide(L)'
;MHSTNPHYCIIPEYKPNLKPTYFHDEETNTVWQPDVYELAYTLAKRSGAKYIIDIGSGNGEKLIKLSKDFHIICIDHGANLEILKKNIPKAQYIDINLENEKPVLDDAILLISVVICSDVIEHLIKPDILLYYLSKISYKSHYLLLSTPDRNKLYPTSVGPPINSSHVREWTLEELEALIKEEGFNQYMIGHTVSNNFNNNKNTILLLSGRHISTNIKKDLTITAIVTVYNEEDIVDYTIRSLLDQDIRVHAIDNWSTDNSLKILKKIKQDYKDKMEISQYPAHKASKTYDWYELLRYVELIASKSNSDWILHHDADEIRESPWTNTSLKKGIEIVDILGYNAINFTVLNFYPVKDGFSSHNNPERYFAYFNFGSHTSDAQQIKAWKNPQSQNIGLAENGGHNIHLNNKRVFPLNFLLKHYSWRSAKQIEKKLLIDRLGRINTKERKRGWHSHYNLVSYLYIKESFPFNKNVLTPFNSTIEFYREYIVERLSGSGQTINPFIQPYINKIASLENQLQTIYSARFFKLWQFLNSFKKLLYNKDNS
;
A
#
# COMPACT_ATOMS: atom_id res chain seq x y z
N MET A 1 -0.31 6.60 -34.81
CA MET A 1 -1.57 6.80 -35.56
C MET A 1 -2.43 7.65 -34.65
N HIS A 2 -2.85 8.84 -35.11
CA HIS A 2 -3.78 9.69 -34.35
C HIS A 2 -5.15 9.01 -34.28
N SER A 3 -5.91 9.26 -33.21
CA SER A 3 -7.26 8.72 -33.07
C SER A 3 -8.09 9.04 -34.31
N THR A 4 -8.67 8.00 -34.91
CA THR A 4 -9.67 8.14 -35.99
C THR A 4 -11.09 8.08 -35.44
N ASN A 5 -11.25 8.01 -34.12
CA ASN A 5 -12.54 7.94 -33.46
C ASN A 5 -13.04 9.37 -33.16
N PRO A 6 -14.01 9.89 -33.93
CA PRO A 6 -14.51 11.25 -33.72
C PRO A 6 -15.25 11.43 -32.38
N HIS A 7 -15.51 10.33 -31.65
CA HIS A 7 -16.22 10.32 -30.37
C HIS A 7 -15.30 10.12 -29.15
N TYR A 8 -13.98 10.05 -29.33
CA TYR A 8 -13.01 9.90 -28.23
C TYR A 8 -13.35 8.75 -27.26
N CYS A 9 -13.74 7.61 -27.82
CA CYS A 9 -14.13 6.39 -27.11
C CYS A 9 -15.31 6.51 -26.13
N ILE A 10 -16.12 7.57 -26.23
CA ILE A 10 -17.39 7.69 -25.51
C ILE A 10 -18.52 7.00 -26.29
N ILE A 11 -19.55 6.53 -25.59
CA ILE A 11 -20.77 6.00 -26.21
C ILE A 11 -21.33 6.93 -27.32
N PRO A 12 -21.85 6.38 -28.44
CA PRO A 12 -22.34 7.17 -29.58
C PRO A 12 -23.47 8.16 -29.25
N GLU A 13 -24.29 7.85 -28.24
CA GLU A 13 -25.44 8.68 -27.83
C GLU A 13 -25.03 9.93 -27.04
N TYR A 14 -23.76 10.03 -26.64
CA TYR A 14 -23.28 11.13 -25.82
C TYR A 14 -23.30 12.46 -26.57
N LYS A 15 -23.87 13.49 -25.92
CA LYS A 15 -23.99 14.84 -26.45
C LYS A 15 -22.92 15.74 -25.83
N PRO A 16 -21.85 16.13 -26.55
CA PRO A 16 -20.84 17.03 -26.01
C PRO A 16 -21.32 18.48 -25.98
N ASN A 17 -20.74 19.27 -25.08
CA ASN A 17 -20.89 20.73 -25.05
C ASN A 17 -19.75 21.39 -25.86
N LEU A 18 -19.99 21.67 -27.14
CA LEU A 18 -18.97 22.25 -28.05
C LEU A 18 -18.80 23.77 -27.90
N LYS A 19 -19.45 24.38 -26.91
CA LYS A 19 -19.31 25.81 -26.57
C LYS A 19 -19.15 25.96 -25.06
N PRO A 20 -18.08 25.37 -24.48
CA PRO A 20 -17.88 25.43 -23.04
C PRO A 20 -17.66 26.87 -22.59
N THR A 21 -18.16 27.19 -21.40
CA THR A 21 -17.79 28.45 -20.74
C THR A 21 -16.35 28.37 -20.27
N TYR A 22 -15.62 29.50 -20.32
CA TYR A 22 -14.26 29.54 -19.80
C TYR A 22 -14.28 29.28 -18.29
N PHE A 23 -13.44 28.37 -17.82
CA PHE A 23 -13.33 28.03 -16.41
C PHE A 23 -12.39 29.01 -15.70
N HIS A 24 -12.96 29.83 -14.81
CA HIS A 24 -12.21 30.67 -13.88
C HIS A 24 -11.98 29.88 -12.58
N ASP A 25 -10.72 29.58 -12.28
CA ASP A 25 -10.35 28.87 -11.06
C ASP A 25 -10.27 29.86 -9.88
N GLU A 26 -11.44 30.24 -9.36
CA GLU A 26 -11.55 31.15 -8.22
C GLU A 26 -11.19 30.44 -6.90
N GLU A 27 -10.55 31.18 -5.98
CA GLU A 27 -10.27 30.67 -4.64
C GLU A 27 -11.59 30.36 -3.91
N THR A 28 -11.79 29.09 -3.55
CA THR A 28 -12.94 28.65 -2.73
C THR A 28 -12.44 27.86 -1.53
N ASN A 29 -13.31 27.62 -0.54
CA ASN A 29 -12.97 26.71 0.57
C ASN A 29 -12.82 25.23 0.14
N THR A 30 -13.19 24.91 -1.11
CA THR A 30 -13.14 23.55 -1.66
C THR A 30 -11.84 23.34 -2.42
N VAL A 31 -11.04 22.40 -1.96
CA VAL A 31 -9.87 21.92 -2.70
C VAL A 31 -10.31 20.71 -3.51
N TRP A 32 -10.30 20.85 -4.84
CA TRP A 32 -10.59 19.76 -5.77
C TRP A 32 -9.35 18.90 -6.05
N GLN A 33 -9.57 17.59 -6.18
CA GLN A 33 -8.55 16.57 -6.46
C GLN A 33 -7.35 16.56 -5.48
N PRO A 34 -7.56 16.68 -4.15
CA PRO A 34 -6.46 16.84 -3.20
C PRO A 34 -5.46 15.68 -3.22
N ASP A 35 -5.95 14.45 -3.35
CA ASP A 35 -5.16 13.23 -3.39
C ASP A 35 -4.23 13.14 -4.61
N VAL A 36 -4.58 13.77 -5.74
CA VAL A 36 -3.72 13.80 -6.94
C VAL A 36 -2.44 14.56 -6.62
N TYR A 37 -2.55 15.72 -5.99
CA TYR A 37 -1.41 16.56 -5.64
C TYR A 37 -0.60 15.98 -4.46
N GLU A 38 -1.27 15.34 -3.49
CA GLU A 38 -0.58 14.63 -2.40
C GLU A 38 0.19 13.39 -2.91
N LEU A 39 -0.41 12.62 -3.81
CA LEU A 39 0.28 11.51 -4.47
C LEU A 39 1.47 12.02 -5.29
N ALA A 40 1.29 13.08 -6.09
CA ALA A 40 2.38 13.69 -6.85
C ALA A 40 3.54 14.14 -5.96
N TYR A 41 3.25 14.81 -4.84
CA TYR A 41 4.25 15.19 -3.84
C TYR A 41 4.99 13.97 -3.29
N THR A 42 4.25 12.93 -2.89
CA THR A 42 4.82 11.69 -2.34
C THR A 42 5.74 10.99 -3.34
N LEU A 43 5.30 10.86 -4.59
CA LEU A 43 6.08 10.24 -5.66
C LEU A 43 7.30 11.08 -6.03
N ALA A 44 7.19 12.40 -6.06
CA ALA A 44 8.31 13.30 -6.34
C ALA A 44 9.38 13.17 -5.25
N LYS A 45 8.99 13.20 -3.96
CA LYS A 45 9.91 12.99 -2.83
C LYS A 45 10.58 11.62 -2.90
N ARG A 46 9.82 10.54 -3.08
CA ARG A 46 10.34 9.17 -3.05
C ARG A 46 11.21 8.81 -4.27
N SER A 47 10.93 9.39 -5.44
CA SER A 47 11.73 9.18 -6.65
C SER A 47 12.95 10.09 -6.76
N GLY A 48 13.05 11.11 -5.90
CA GLY A 48 14.10 12.12 -5.98
C GLY A 48 13.92 13.12 -7.12
N ALA A 49 12.69 13.29 -7.63
CA ALA A 49 12.37 14.30 -8.62
C ALA A 49 12.73 15.71 -8.12
N LYS A 50 13.07 16.60 -9.06
CA LYS A 50 13.42 17.99 -8.79
C LYS A 50 12.36 18.97 -9.26
N TYR A 51 11.58 18.57 -10.26
CA TYR A 51 10.55 19.40 -10.87
C TYR A 51 9.15 18.82 -10.65
N ILE A 52 8.20 19.70 -10.41
CA ILE A 52 6.78 19.45 -10.63
C ILE A 52 6.36 20.28 -11.83
N ILE A 53 5.76 19.62 -12.82
CA ILE A 53 5.24 20.27 -14.03
C ILE A 53 3.73 20.09 -13.98
N ASP A 54 2.99 21.18 -13.86
CA ASP A 54 1.54 21.16 -13.78
C ASP A 54 0.94 21.73 -15.07
N ILE A 55 0.17 20.91 -15.78
CA ILE A 55 -0.47 21.22 -17.05
C ILE A 55 -1.93 21.51 -16.76
N GLY A 56 -2.40 22.74 -17.07
CA GLY A 56 -3.67 23.27 -16.59
C GLY A 56 -3.59 23.65 -15.11
N SER A 57 -2.61 24.50 -14.76
CA SER A 57 -2.30 24.81 -13.36
C SER A 57 -3.37 25.63 -12.61
N GLY A 58 -4.33 26.21 -13.32
CA GLY A 58 -5.36 27.06 -12.74
C GLY A 58 -4.76 28.23 -11.97
N ASN A 59 -5.28 28.49 -10.77
CA ASN A 59 -4.77 29.56 -9.89
C ASN A 59 -3.49 29.16 -9.11
N GLY A 60 -3.07 27.89 -9.19
CA GLY A 60 -1.87 27.36 -8.55
C GLY A 60 -1.92 27.18 -7.03
N GLU A 61 -3.06 27.37 -6.35
CA GLU A 61 -3.15 27.24 -4.88
C GLU A 61 -2.63 25.87 -4.40
N LYS A 62 -3.04 24.79 -5.10
CA LYS A 62 -2.63 23.40 -4.83
C LYS A 62 -1.12 23.18 -4.91
N LEU A 63 -0.40 24.00 -5.69
CA LEU A 63 1.04 23.90 -5.90
C LEU A 63 1.87 24.62 -4.84
N ILE A 64 1.26 25.47 -3.99
CA ILE A 64 1.99 26.26 -2.97
C ILE A 64 2.78 25.34 -2.05
N LYS A 65 2.19 24.24 -1.58
CA LYS A 65 2.88 23.25 -0.73
C LYS A 65 4.05 22.60 -1.47
N LEU A 66 3.87 22.26 -2.75
CA LEU A 66 4.88 21.59 -3.58
C LEU A 66 6.05 22.55 -3.89
N SER A 67 5.78 23.84 -4.07
CA SER A 67 6.78 24.88 -4.39
C SER A 67 7.86 25.09 -3.32
N LYS A 68 7.62 24.62 -2.10
CA LYS A 68 8.60 24.67 -1.00
C LYS A 68 9.75 23.69 -1.20
N ASP A 69 9.50 22.61 -1.94
CA ASP A 69 10.38 21.46 -2.04
C ASP A 69 10.88 21.18 -3.45
N PHE A 70 10.21 21.74 -4.46
CA PHE A 70 10.45 21.44 -5.86
C PHE A 70 10.46 22.70 -6.72
N HIS A 71 11.17 22.65 -7.84
CA HIS A 71 11.02 23.65 -8.90
C HIS A 71 9.68 23.43 -9.60
N ILE A 72 8.89 24.49 -9.73
CA ILE A 72 7.55 24.43 -10.30
C ILE A 72 7.57 25.01 -11.71
N ILE A 73 7.04 24.26 -12.67
CA ILE A 73 6.72 24.74 -14.02
C ILE A 73 5.20 24.67 -14.15
N CYS A 74 4.57 25.82 -14.29
CA CYS A 74 3.14 25.93 -14.50
C CYS A 74 2.84 26.21 -15.97
N ILE A 75 1.83 25.52 -16.50
CA ILE A 75 1.42 25.63 -17.90
C ILE A 75 -0.08 25.91 -17.89
N ASP A 76 -0.46 27.11 -18.30
CA ASP A 76 -1.85 27.57 -18.37
C ASP A 76 -1.95 28.72 -19.40
N HIS A 77 -3.12 29.35 -19.53
CA HIS A 77 -3.30 30.51 -20.40
C HIS A 77 -4.28 31.53 -19.81
N GLY A 78 -4.24 32.75 -20.33
CA GLY A 78 -5.25 33.77 -20.04
C GLY A 78 -5.27 34.24 -18.57
N ALA A 79 -6.48 34.45 -18.03
CA ALA A 79 -6.70 35.12 -16.75
C ALA A 79 -6.10 34.36 -15.55
N ASN A 80 -6.02 33.04 -15.64
CA ASN A 80 -5.46 32.19 -14.57
C ASN A 80 -3.97 32.49 -14.35
N LEU A 81 -3.23 32.80 -15.42
CA LEU A 81 -1.80 33.06 -15.37
C LEU A 81 -1.45 34.27 -14.49
N GLU A 82 -2.29 35.30 -14.47
CA GLU A 82 -2.06 36.50 -13.65
C GLU A 82 -2.23 36.21 -12.15
N ILE A 83 -3.20 35.37 -11.78
CA ILE A 83 -3.40 34.91 -10.39
C ILE A 83 -2.26 33.96 -9.99
N LEU A 84 -1.92 33.03 -10.86
CA LEU A 84 -0.85 32.05 -10.69
C LEU A 84 0.51 32.71 -10.43
N LYS A 85 0.83 33.79 -11.16
CA LYS A 85 2.04 34.61 -10.94
C LYS A 85 2.07 35.25 -9.55
N LYS A 86 0.92 35.63 -9.00
CA LYS A 86 0.80 36.17 -7.65
C LYS A 86 0.96 35.09 -6.58
N ASN A 87 0.35 33.92 -6.79
CA ASN A 87 0.32 32.84 -5.81
C ASN A 87 1.67 32.12 -5.67
N ILE A 88 2.40 31.92 -6.78
CA ILE A 88 3.70 31.23 -6.76
C ILE A 88 4.74 31.99 -7.59
N PRO A 89 5.17 33.21 -7.19
CA PRO A 89 5.97 34.12 -8.02
C PRO A 89 7.35 33.59 -8.45
N LYS A 90 7.80 32.48 -7.85
CA LYS A 90 9.08 31.83 -8.17
C LYS A 90 8.94 30.66 -9.15
N ALA A 91 7.73 30.36 -9.62
CA ALA A 91 7.52 29.33 -10.63
C ALA A 91 7.99 29.81 -12.01
N GLN A 92 8.24 28.85 -12.89
CA GLN A 92 8.34 29.10 -14.33
C GLN A 92 6.94 28.99 -14.94
N TYR A 93 6.62 29.87 -15.89
CA TYR A 93 5.31 29.88 -16.56
C TYR A 93 5.47 29.65 -18.05
N ILE A 94 4.56 28.88 -18.63
CA ILE A 94 4.40 28.71 -20.07
C ILE A 94 2.95 29.07 -20.40
N ASP A 95 2.77 30.19 -21.12
CA ASP A 95 1.47 30.66 -21.58
C ASP A 95 1.11 29.95 -22.89
N ILE A 96 0.16 29.02 -22.85
CA ILE A 96 -0.20 28.21 -24.03
C ILE A 96 -1.64 27.72 -23.97
N ASN A 97 -2.34 27.81 -25.10
CA ASN A 97 -3.67 27.26 -25.24
C ASN A 97 -3.62 25.77 -25.62
N LEU A 98 -3.92 24.91 -24.65
CA LEU A 98 -3.88 23.44 -24.77
C LEU A 98 -4.91 22.86 -25.76
N GLU A 99 -5.86 23.65 -26.27
CA GLU A 99 -6.84 23.22 -27.28
C GLU A 99 -6.21 22.93 -28.64
N ASN A 100 -5.17 23.68 -29.02
CA ASN A 100 -4.56 23.56 -30.35
C ASN A 100 -3.03 23.49 -30.31
N GLU A 101 -2.42 23.72 -29.15
CA GLU A 101 -0.97 23.80 -28.99
C GLU A 101 -0.47 22.81 -27.94
N LYS A 102 0.84 22.54 -27.96
CA LYS A 102 1.51 21.64 -27.01
C LYS A 102 2.73 22.33 -26.40
N PRO A 103 2.95 22.21 -25.09
CA PRO A 103 4.09 22.85 -24.45
C PRO A 103 5.39 22.20 -24.92
N VAL A 104 6.46 23.00 -25.00
CA VAL A 104 7.81 22.52 -25.29
C VAL A 104 8.60 22.48 -23.99
N LEU A 105 8.93 21.28 -23.54
CA LEU A 105 9.69 21.04 -22.32
C LEU A 105 11.04 20.41 -22.66
N ASP A 106 12.08 20.84 -21.94
CA ASP A 106 13.41 20.24 -22.05
C ASP A 106 13.37 18.78 -21.56
N ASP A 107 13.92 17.87 -22.36
CA ASP A 107 14.04 16.47 -22.01
C ASP A 107 14.79 16.28 -20.69
N ALA A 108 15.88 17.02 -20.44
CA ALA A 108 16.63 16.94 -19.19
C ALA A 108 15.79 17.31 -17.96
N ILE A 109 14.85 18.25 -18.09
CA ILE A 109 13.89 18.60 -17.04
C ILE A 109 12.88 17.46 -16.86
N LEU A 110 12.31 16.95 -17.96
CA LEU A 110 11.37 15.84 -17.93
C LEU A 110 11.96 14.61 -17.25
N LEU A 111 13.23 14.27 -17.51
CA LEU A 111 13.90 13.09 -16.94
C LEU A 111 13.90 13.06 -15.41
N ILE A 112 13.72 14.20 -14.74
CA ILE A 112 13.75 14.37 -13.29
C ILE A 112 12.47 15.05 -12.74
N SER A 113 11.35 14.93 -13.47
CA SER A 113 10.07 15.55 -13.10
C SER A 113 8.97 14.55 -12.74
N VAL A 114 8.00 15.04 -11.96
CA VAL A 114 6.65 14.50 -11.90
C VAL A 114 5.72 15.48 -12.62
N VAL A 115 4.90 14.96 -13.54
CA VAL A 115 3.94 15.73 -14.32
C VAL A 115 2.53 15.54 -13.74
N ILE A 116 1.77 16.62 -13.63
CA ILE A 116 0.38 16.64 -13.21
C ILE A 116 -0.44 17.24 -14.36
N CYS A 117 -1.57 16.62 -14.68
CA CYS A 117 -2.57 17.11 -15.63
C CYS A 117 -3.95 16.80 -15.02
N SER A 118 -4.37 17.64 -14.09
CA SER A 118 -5.52 17.35 -13.22
C SER A 118 -6.68 18.27 -13.54
N ASP A 119 -7.82 17.70 -13.96
CA ASP A 119 -9.06 18.43 -14.27
C ASP A 119 -8.91 19.34 -15.52
N VAL A 120 -8.55 18.74 -16.66
CA VAL A 120 -8.15 19.50 -17.88
C VAL A 120 -8.82 18.97 -19.13
N ILE A 121 -8.72 17.66 -19.37
CA ILE A 121 -9.08 17.07 -20.67
C ILE A 121 -10.58 17.16 -20.97
N GLU A 122 -11.41 17.22 -19.95
CA GLU A 122 -12.86 17.40 -20.02
C GLU A 122 -13.26 18.79 -20.55
N HIS A 123 -12.38 19.79 -20.45
CA HIS A 123 -12.61 21.15 -20.93
C HIS A 123 -12.22 21.37 -22.40
N LEU A 124 -11.50 20.42 -23.00
CA LEU A 124 -10.97 20.56 -24.36
C LEU A 124 -11.97 20.04 -25.40
N ILE A 125 -12.15 20.75 -26.52
CA ILE A 125 -12.91 20.23 -27.66
C ILE A 125 -12.11 19.14 -28.38
N LYS A 126 -10.78 19.28 -28.44
CA LYS A 126 -9.82 18.33 -29.04
C LYS A 126 -8.81 17.80 -28.01
N PRO A 127 -9.22 16.88 -27.12
CA PRO A 127 -8.35 16.35 -26.07
C PRO A 127 -7.21 15.46 -26.61
N ASP A 128 -7.33 14.94 -27.83
CA ASP A 128 -6.36 14.06 -28.49
C ASP A 128 -4.98 14.70 -28.64
N ILE A 129 -4.92 16.00 -28.94
CA ILE A 129 -3.63 16.72 -29.08
C ILE A 129 -2.85 16.66 -27.77
N LEU A 130 -3.52 17.00 -26.65
CA LEU A 130 -2.91 16.96 -25.33
C LEU A 130 -2.62 15.53 -24.90
N LEU A 131 -3.57 14.59 -25.06
CA LEU A 131 -3.40 13.20 -24.65
C LEU A 131 -2.24 12.51 -25.39
N TYR A 132 -2.11 12.74 -26.70
CA TYR A 132 -0.97 12.26 -27.47
C TYR A 132 0.35 12.85 -26.95
N TYR A 133 0.37 14.14 -26.61
CA TYR A 133 1.56 14.77 -26.01
C TYR A 133 1.90 14.16 -24.65
N LEU A 134 0.92 14.03 -23.75
CA LEU A 134 1.07 13.41 -22.43
C LEU A 134 1.59 11.97 -22.55
N SER A 135 1.11 11.21 -23.56
CA SER A 135 1.59 9.86 -23.81
C SER A 135 3.08 9.84 -24.19
N LYS A 136 3.60 10.85 -24.88
CA LYS A 136 5.04 10.94 -25.19
C LYS A 136 5.88 11.33 -24.00
N ILE A 137 5.45 12.31 -23.21
CA ILE A 137 6.25 12.77 -22.07
C ILE A 137 6.19 11.81 -20.88
N SER A 138 5.18 10.95 -20.77
CA SER A 138 5.12 9.91 -19.73
C SER A 138 6.29 8.93 -19.82
N TYR A 139 6.81 8.62 -21.02
CA TYR A 139 8.01 7.79 -21.19
C TYR A 139 9.29 8.51 -20.72
N LYS A 140 9.24 9.84 -20.55
CA LYS A 140 10.37 10.67 -20.13
C LYS A 140 10.31 11.09 -18.66
N SER A 141 9.13 11.30 -18.10
CA SER A 141 8.98 11.71 -16.69
C SER A 141 9.12 10.54 -15.73
N HIS A 142 9.49 10.83 -14.47
CA HIS A 142 9.43 9.83 -13.40
C HIS A 142 8.01 9.27 -13.28
N TYR A 143 7.05 10.19 -13.18
CA TYR A 143 5.62 9.92 -13.10
C TYR A 143 4.82 10.98 -13.86
N LEU A 144 3.63 10.60 -14.30
CA LEU A 144 2.61 11.48 -14.86
C LEU A 144 1.27 11.10 -14.23
N LEU A 145 0.59 12.08 -13.65
CA LEU A 145 -0.75 11.93 -13.08
C LEU A 145 -1.73 12.68 -13.98
N LEU A 146 -2.74 11.98 -14.47
CA LEU A 146 -3.87 12.57 -15.19
C LEU A 146 -5.15 12.30 -14.42
N SER A 147 -5.98 13.31 -14.22
CA SER A 147 -7.30 13.13 -13.62
C SER A 147 -8.41 13.82 -14.39
N THR A 148 -9.60 13.24 -14.33
CA THR A 148 -10.83 13.79 -14.89
C THR A 148 -12.04 13.21 -14.14
N PRO A 149 -13.19 13.89 -14.08
CA PRO A 149 -14.40 13.35 -13.45
C PRO A 149 -14.89 12.04 -14.09
N ASP A 150 -15.39 11.09 -13.28
CA ASP A 150 -16.05 9.88 -13.76
C ASP A 150 -17.55 10.13 -13.96
N ARG A 151 -18.00 10.14 -15.23
CA ARG A 151 -19.41 10.31 -15.59
C ARG A 151 -20.31 9.27 -14.92
N ASN A 152 -19.89 8.01 -14.86
CA ASN A 152 -20.71 6.94 -14.31
C ASN A 152 -20.89 7.07 -12.79
N LYS A 153 -19.89 7.62 -12.08
CA LYS A 153 -19.98 7.84 -10.63
C LYS A 153 -20.77 9.10 -10.29
N LEU A 154 -20.66 10.15 -11.09
CA LEU A 154 -21.39 11.41 -10.88
C LEU A 154 -22.84 11.31 -11.36
N TYR A 155 -23.04 10.80 -12.58
CA TYR A 155 -24.30 10.80 -13.31
C TYR A 155 -24.49 9.50 -14.11
N PRO A 156 -24.80 8.36 -13.46
CA PRO A 156 -24.82 7.02 -14.09
C PRO A 156 -25.66 6.90 -15.36
N THR A 157 -26.73 7.71 -15.49
CA THR A 157 -27.65 7.68 -16.62
C THR A 157 -27.43 8.83 -17.62
N SER A 158 -26.43 9.67 -17.41
CA SER A 158 -26.17 10.83 -18.26
C SER A 158 -25.58 10.41 -19.61
N VAL A 159 -26.20 10.94 -20.66
CA VAL A 159 -25.71 10.91 -22.05
C VAL A 159 -25.28 12.31 -22.51
N GLY A 160 -24.93 13.18 -21.56
CA GLY A 160 -24.51 14.56 -21.83
C GLY A 160 -25.67 15.52 -22.23
N PRO A 161 -25.36 16.82 -22.41
CA PRO A 161 -24.08 17.45 -22.09
C PRO A 161 -23.78 17.43 -20.59
N PRO A 162 -22.50 17.62 -20.19
CA PRO A 162 -22.15 17.78 -18.78
C PRO A 162 -23.01 18.83 -18.09
N ILE A 163 -23.33 18.61 -16.81
CA ILE A 163 -24.04 19.60 -15.99
C ILE A 163 -23.14 20.82 -15.75
N ASN A 164 -21.84 20.60 -15.59
CA ASN A 164 -20.88 21.69 -15.54
C ASN A 164 -20.71 22.32 -16.94
N SER A 165 -21.15 23.56 -17.10
CA SER A 165 -21.11 24.27 -18.38
C SER A 165 -19.70 24.53 -18.94
N SER A 166 -18.66 24.40 -18.12
CA SER A 166 -17.27 24.51 -18.58
C SER A 166 -16.72 23.19 -19.13
N HIS A 167 -17.39 22.06 -18.88
CA HIS A 167 -16.98 20.77 -19.44
C HIS A 167 -17.55 20.63 -20.86
N VAL A 168 -16.72 20.08 -21.75
CA VAL A 168 -17.11 19.62 -23.09
C VAL A 168 -17.65 18.20 -23.02
N ARG A 169 -16.94 17.31 -22.31
CA ARG A 169 -17.31 15.89 -22.18
C ARG A 169 -16.71 15.25 -20.93
N GLU A 170 -17.36 14.19 -20.46
CA GLU A 170 -16.96 13.40 -19.29
C GLU A 170 -17.01 11.91 -19.66
N TRP A 171 -16.00 11.14 -19.25
CA TRP A 171 -15.85 9.72 -19.57
C TRP A 171 -16.26 8.83 -18.39
N THR A 172 -16.67 7.60 -18.67
CA THR A 172 -16.55 6.53 -17.67
C THR A 172 -15.10 6.07 -17.57
N LEU A 173 -14.74 5.36 -16.50
CA LEU A 173 -13.39 4.79 -16.37
C LEU A 173 -13.01 3.88 -17.55
N GLU A 174 -13.94 3.03 -18.01
CA GLU A 174 -13.71 2.14 -19.15
C GLU A 174 -13.51 2.89 -20.47
N GLU A 175 -14.30 3.94 -20.71
CA GLU A 175 -14.17 4.79 -21.90
C GLU A 175 -12.84 5.56 -21.90
N LEU A 176 -12.45 6.13 -20.75
CA LEU A 176 -11.17 6.81 -20.62
C LEU A 176 -10.02 5.81 -20.80
N GLU A 177 -10.11 4.62 -20.23
CA GLU A 177 -9.11 3.57 -20.39
C GLU A 177 -8.95 3.14 -21.87
N ALA A 178 -10.04 3.10 -22.63
CA ALA A 178 -9.99 2.85 -24.07
C ALA A 178 -9.31 4.01 -24.83
N LEU A 179 -9.65 5.26 -24.50
CA LEU A 179 -9.09 6.45 -25.12
C LEU A 179 -7.57 6.56 -24.92
N ILE A 180 -7.08 6.42 -23.68
CA ILE A 180 -5.65 6.55 -23.40
C ILE A 180 -4.81 5.47 -24.11
N LYS A 181 -5.38 4.27 -24.32
CA LYS A 181 -4.72 3.20 -25.09
C LYS A 181 -4.57 3.60 -26.55
N GLU A 182 -5.62 4.18 -27.14
CA GLU A 182 -5.60 4.69 -28.52
C GLU A 182 -4.57 5.82 -28.69
N GLU A 183 -4.44 6.70 -27.69
CA GLU A 183 -3.46 7.81 -27.69
C GLU A 183 -2.02 7.39 -27.39
N GLY A 184 -1.78 6.10 -27.12
CA GLY A 184 -0.45 5.50 -27.03
C GLY A 184 0.14 5.41 -25.63
N PHE A 185 -0.67 5.47 -24.58
CA PHE A 185 -0.26 5.07 -23.23
C PHE A 185 -0.14 3.55 -23.15
N ASN A 186 1.09 3.03 -23.04
CA ASN A 186 1.34 1.59 -22.96
C ASN A 186 1.66 1.08 -21.54
N GLN A 187 1.94 2.00 -20.60
CA GLN A 187 2.30 1.67 -19.22
C GLN A 187 1.61 2.64 -18.29
N TYR A 188 0.55 2.18 -17.63
CA TYR A 188 -0.20 3.00 -16.70
C TYR A 188 -0.95 2.13 -15.68
N MET A 189 -1.41 2.78 -14.63
CA MET A 189 -2.36 2.27 -13.66
C MET A 189 -3.53 3.25 -13.64
N ILE A 190 -4.77 2.76 -13.60
CA ILE A 190 -5.96 3.60 -13.63
C ILE A 190 -6.95 3.17 -12.54
N GLY A 191 -7.64 4.13 -11.94
CA GLY A 191 -8.53 3.90 -10.81
C GLY A 191 -9.30 5.16 -10.42
N HIS A 192 -9.83 5.19 -9.20
CA HIS A 192 -10.58 6.30 -8.65
C HIS A 192 -9.85 6.97 -7.48
N THR A 193 -10.07 8.28 -7.34
CA THR A 193 -9.57 9.09 -6.23
C THR A 193 -10.65 10.04 -5.72
N VAL A 194 -10.48 10.58 -4.52
CA VAL A 194 -11.44 11.50 -3.91
C VAL A 194 -11.56 12.78 -4.73
N SER A 195 -12.77 13.28 -4.88
CA SER A 195 -13.01 14.47 -5.70
C SER A 195 -12.66 15.77 -4.98
N ASN A 196 -12.83 15.84 -3.65
CA ASN A 196 -12.53 17.04 -2.89
C ASN A 196 -12.14 16.75 -1.44
N ASN A 197 -11.80 17.81 -0.71
CA ASN A 197 -11.38 17.76 0.69
C ASN A 197 -12.53 17.72 1.73
N PHE A 198 -13.80 17.75 1.30
CA PHE A 198 -14.97 17.73 2.21
C PHE A 198 -15.62 16.36 2.34
N ASN A 199 -15.66 15.59 1.25
CA ASN A 199 -16.25 14.26 1.22
C ASN A 199 -15.24 13.23 0.70
N ASN A 200 -15.41 11.98 1.13
CA ASN A 200 -14.55 10.87 0.70
C ASN A 200 -15.07 10.19 -0.57
N ASN A 201 -15.90 10.86 -1.38
CA ASN A 201 -16.46 10.25 -2.57
C ASN A 201 -15.39 10.14 -3.65
N LYS A 202 -15.16 8.91 -4.12
CA LYS A 202 -14.18 8.59 -5.16
C LYS A 202 -14.81 8.66 -6.55
N ASN A 203 -15.16 9.87 -6.98
CA ASN A 203 -15.85 10.12 -8.25
C ASN A 203 -14.91 10.66 -9.34
N THR A 204 -13.61 10.76 -9.07
CA THR A 204 -12.61 11.21 -10.03
C THR A 204 -11.81 10.02 -10.53
N ILE A 205 -11.61 9.92 -11.85
CA ILE A 205 -10.68 8.96 -12.45
C ILE A 205 -9.26 9.49 -12.30
N LEU A 206 -8.34 8.63 -11.86
CA LEU A 206 -6.91 8.92 -11.79
C LEU A 206 -6.15 7.89 -12.64
N LEU A 207 -5.37 8.40 -13.59
CA LEU A 207 -4.35 7.66 -14.31
C LEU A 207 -2.96 8.03 -13.77
N LEU A 208 -2.17 7.01 -13.49
CA LEU A 208 -0.76 7.12 -13.16
C LEU A 208 0.08 6.44 -14.26
N SER A 209 0.89 7.21 -14.97
CA SER A 209 1.87 6.74 -15.95
C SER A 209 3.28 7.22 -15.57
N GLY A 210 4.30 6.95 -16.39
CA GLY A 210 5.69 7.31 -16.10
C GLY A 210 6.69 6.20 -16.36
N ARG A 211 7.97 6.55 -16.50
CA ARG A 211 9.05 5.57 -16.68
C ARG A 211 9.24 4.63 -15.48
N HIS A 212 8.81 5.06 -14.29
CA HIS A 212 8.91 4.26 -13.07
C HIS A 212 7.65 3.42 -12.82
N ILE A 213 6.69 3.40 -13.76
CA ILE A 213 5.52 2.52 -13.65
C ILE A 213 5.86 1.11 -14.02
N SER A 214 6.52 0.83 -15.14
CA SER A 214 6.87 -0.53 -15.52
C SER A 214 8.04 -0.54 -16.50
N THR A 215 8.56 -1.72 -16.80
CA THR A 215 9.55 -1.92 -17.85
C THR A 215 9.27 -3.22 -18.59
N ASN A 216 9.51 -3.22 -19.90
CA ASN A 216 9.43 -4.42 -20.73
C ASN A 216 10.72 -5.25 -20.68
N ILE A 217 11.76 -4.74 -19.99
CA ILE A 217 13.03 -5.45 -19.82
C ILE A 217 12.79 -6.65 -18.90
N LYS A 218 13.26 -7.82 -19.34
CA LYS A 218 13.26 -9.03 -18.53
C LYS A 218 14.62 -9.17 -17.87
N LYS A 219 14.60 -9.48 -16.57
CA LYS A 219 15.76 -9.89 -15.79
C LYS A 219 15.33 -11.13 -15.04
N ASP A 220 16.19 -12.13 -14.93
CA ASP A 220 15.92 -13.27 -14.07
C ASP A 220 16.68 -13.05 -12.77
N LEU A 221 15.94 -12.88 -11.68
CA LEU A 221 16.50 -12.70 -10.35
C LEU A 221 16.22 -13.92 -9.49
N THR A 222 17.18 -14.25 -8.64
CA THR A 222 16.97 -15.18 -7.54
C THR A 222 16.51 -14.41 -6.30
N ILE A 223 15.40 -14.84 -5.72
CA ILE A 223 14.78 -14.20 -4.55
C ILE A 223 14.58 -15.26 -3.48
N THR A 224 15.00 -14.97 -2.25
CA THR A 224 14.72 -15.82 -1.09
C THR A 224 13.82 -15.10 -0.10
N ALA A 225 12.65 -15.67 0.16
CA ALA A 225 11.82 -15.32 1.30
C ALA A 225 12.30 -16.04 2.56
N ILE A 226 12.57 -15.29 3.62
CA ILE A 226 12.89 -15.84 4.94
C ILE A 226 11.63 -15.76 5.78
N VAL A 227 10.99 -16.91 6.02
CA VAL A 227 9.67 -17.00 6.64
C VAL A 227 9.81 -17.46 8.09
N THR A 228 9.42 -16.64 9.05
CA THR A 228 9.40 -17.03 10.47
C THR A 228 8.06 -17.65 10.86
N VAL A 229 8.11 -18.84 11.45
CA VAL A 229 6.93 -19.68 11.72
C VAL A 229 6.88 -20.07 13.20
N TYR A 230 5.72 -19.90 13.83
CA TYR A 230 5.44 -20.44 15.15
C TYR A 230 3.94 -20.68 15.34
N ASN A 231 3.52 -21.95 15.33
CA ASN A 231 2.13 -22.36 15.53
C ASN A 231 1.13 -21.77 14.52
N GLU A 232 1.38 -21.99 13.22
CA GLU A 232 0.63 -21.42 12.10
C GLU A 232 0.11 -22.54 11.17
N GLU A 233 -0.23 -23.72 11.72
CA GLU A 233 -0.61 -24.91 10.95
C GLU A 233 -1.82 -24.72 10.03
N ASP A 234 -2.65 -23.72 10.33
CA ASP A 234 -3.86 -23.39 9.59
C ASP A 234 -3.63 -22.54 8.34
N ILE A 235 -2.46 -21.90 8.19
CA ILE A 235 -2.17 -21.00 7.06
C ILE A 235 -0.80 -21.20 6.41
N VAL A 236 0.18 -21.77 7.12
CA VAL A 236 1.57 -21.85 6.65
C VAL A 236 1.74 -22.62 5.34
N ASP A 237 0.90 -23.63 5.06
CA ASP A 237 0.94 -24.34 3.77
C ASP A 237 0.62 -23.40 2.60
N TYR A 238 -0.44 -22.58 2.74
CA TYR A 238 -0.86 -21.62 1.74
C TYR A 238 0.21 -20.55 1.49
N THR A 239 0.72 -19.95 2.56
CA THR A 239 1.73 -18.87 2.49
C THR A 239 3.00 -19.33 1.78
N ILE A 240 3.53 -20.49 2.18
CA ILE A 240 4.79 -21.00 1.62
C ILE A 240 4.61 -21.42 0.16
N ARG A 241 3.52 -22.12 -0.19
CA ARG A 241 3.24 -22.52 -1.58
C ARG A 241 3.01 -21.31 -2.47
N SER A 242 2.30 -20.28 -2.01
CA SER A 242 2.10 -19.03 -2.75
C SER A 242 3.42 -18.36 -3.17
N LEU A 243 4.45 -18.42 -2.32
CA LEU A 243 5.79 -17.92 -2.66
C LEU A 243 6.49 -18.83 -3.67
N LEU A 244 6.50 -20.14 -3.43
CA LEU A 244 7.19 -21.12 -4.28
C LEU A 244 6.59 -21.21 -5.70
N ASP A 245 5.26 -21.11 -5.82
CA ASP A 245 4.54 -21.11 -7.09
C ASP A 245 4.84 -19.85 -7.94
N GLN A 246 5.30 -18.77 -7.30
CA GLN A 246 5.81 -17.56 -7.94
C GLN A 246 7.32 -17.60 -8.20
N ASP A 247 7.95 -18.77 -8.06
CA ASP A 247 9.39 -18.99 -8.21
C ASP A 247 10.27 -18.19 -7.23
N ILE A 248 9.75 -17.96 -6.02
CA ILE A 248 10.49 -17.38 -4.90
C ILE A 248 10.96 -18.53 -4.00
N ARG A 249 12.28 -18.64 -3.79
CA ARG A 249 12.85 -19.63 -2.86
C ARG A 249 12.44 -19.30 -1.43
N VAL A 250 12.32 -20.31 -0.59
CA VAL A 250 11.90 -20.11 0.80
C VAL A 250 12.93 -20.69 1.78
N HIS A 251 13.33 -19.89 2.76
CA HIS A 251 14.00 -20.36 3.96
C HIS A 251 13.03 -20.22 5.14
N ALA A 252 12.42 -21.32 5.56
CA ALA A 252 11.53 -21.32 6.72
C ALA A 252 12.33 -21.47 8.02
N ILE A 253 12.08 -20.59 8.98
CA ILE A 253 12.61 -20.66 10.34
C ILE A 253 11.47 -21.06 11.27
N ASP A 254 11.45 -22.33 11.67
CA ASP A 254 10.51 -22.81 12.68
C ASP A 254 11.02 -22.44 14.08
N ASN A 255 10.25 -21.67 14.83
CA ASN A 255 10.56 -21.28 16.21
C ASN A 255 10.08 -22.33 17.22
N TRP A 256 10.28 -23.60 16.91
CA TRP A 256 9.82 -24.75 17.70
C TRP A 256 8.30 -24.82 17.84
N SER A 257 7.60 -24.84 16.71
CA SER A 257 6.14 -25.01 16.71
C SER A 257 5.73 -26.30 17.44
N THR A 258 4.65 -26.22 18.20
CA THR A 258 4.06 -27.34 18.96
C THR A 258 2.84 -27.94 18.27
N ASP A 259 2.44 -27.39 17.13
CA ASP A 259 1.39 -27.91 16.26
C ASP A 259 1.99 -28.56 15.00
N ASN A 260 1.18 -28.80 13.96
CA ASN A 260 1.65 -29.46 12.75
C ASN A 260 2.51 -28.57 11.82
N SER A 261 2.80 -27.32 12.17
CA SER A 261 3.54 -26.38 11.29
C SER A 261 4.86 -26.97 10.78
N LEU A 262 5.71 -27.52 11.67
CA LEU A 262 6.99 -28.11 11.25
C LEU A 262 6.80 -29.34 10.35
N LYS A 263 5.75 -30.14 10.58
CA LYS A 263 5.41 -31.29 9.73
C LYS A 263 5.00 -30.83 8.33
N ILE A 264 4.19 -29.79 8.25
CA ILE A 264 3.77 -29.15 7.00
C ILE A 264 4.99 -28.62 6.24
N LEU A 265 5.86 -27.86 6.90
CA LEU A 265 7.10 -27.35 6.29
C LEU A 265 7.95 -28.49 5.71
N LYS A 266 8.17 -29.56 6.48
CA LYS A 266 8.95 -30.74 6.01
C LYS A 266 8.32 -31.40 4.79
N LYS A 267 6.99 -31.50 4.73
CA LYS A 267 6.27 -32.01 3.55
C LYS A 267 6.50 -31.11 2.33
N ILE A 268 6.33 -29.80 2.47
CA ILE A 268 6.56 -28.86 1.37
C ILE A 268 8.01 -28.92 0.88
N LYS A 269 8.99 -29.04 1.78
CA LYS A 269 10.39 -29.23 1.39
C LYS A 269 10.62 -30.51 0.58
N GLN A 270 9.89 -31.59 0.84
CA GLN A 270 9.96 -32.80 0.01
C GLN A 270 9.39 -32.54 -1.40
N ASP A 271 8.30 -31.78 -1.49
CA ASP A 271 7.64 -31.45 -2.75
C ASP A 271 8.50 -30.51 -3.63
N TYR A 272 9.16 -29.49 -3.03
CA TYR A 272 9.88 -28.43 -3.75
C TYR A 272 11.42 -28.51 -3.67
N LYS A 273 11.96 -29.50 -2.94
CA LYS A 273 13.39 -29.85 -2.87
C LYS A 273 14.30 -28.65 -2.57
N ASP A 274 15.16 -28.28 -3.52
CA ASP A 274 16.19 -27.25 -3.44
C ASP A 274 15.63 -25.82 -3.42
N LYS A 275 14.35 -25.63 -3.76
CA LYS A 275 13.69 -24.33 -3.62
C LYS A 275 13.32 -23.99 -2.17
N MET A 276 13.45 -24.94 -1.24
CA MET A 276 13.06 -24.74 0.16
C MET A 276 14.11 -25.25 1.17
N GLU A 277 14.51 -24.36 2.06
CA GLU A 277 15.29 -24.66 3.25
C GLU A 277 14.44 -24.55 4.52
N ILE A 278 14.83 -25.32 5.55
CA ILE A 278 14.19 -25.28 6.86
C ILE A 278 15.29 -25.25 7.89
N SER A 279 15.17 -24.32 8.83
CA SER A 279 15.98 -24.24 10.04
C SER A 279 15.07 -24.16 11.26
N GLN A 280 15.60 -24.54 12.41
CA GLN A 280 14.94 -24.29 13.69
C GLN A 280 15.78 -23.32 14.51
N TYR A 281 15.13 -22.36 15.14
CA TYR A 281 15.81 -21.36 15.99
C TYR A 281 15.05 -21.16 17.30
N PRO A 282 15.71 -21.14 18.46
CA PRO A 282 17.15 -21.38 18.69
C PRO A 282 17.61 -22.79 18.29
N ALA A 283 18.89 -22.97 17.94
CA ALA A 283 19.37 -24.19 17.28
C ALA A 283 19.17 -25.51 18.07
N HIS A 284 19.16 -25.46 19.40
CA HIS A 284 19.16 -26.67 20.24
C HIS A 284 17.85 -26.92 20.99
N LYS A 285 17.12 -25.87 21.37
CA LYS A 285 15.88 -25.99 22.14
C LYS A 285 15.00 -24.75 22.00
N ALA A 286 13.70 -24.95 22.22
CA ALA A 286 12.73 -23.87 22.33
C ALA A 286 13.11 -22.91 23.47
N SER A 287 12.96 -21.61 23.22
CA SER A 287 13.03 -20.61 24.28
C SER A 287 11.77 -20.65 25.14
N LYS A 288 11.91 -20.39 26.44
CA LYS A 288 10.76 -20.20 27.34
C LYS A 288 10.01 -18.90 27.04
N THR A 289 10.67 -17.95 26.40
CA THR A 289 10.11 -16.64 26.04
C THR A 289 10.00 -16.48 24.53
N TYR A 290 9.25 -15.47 24.10
CA TYR A 290 9.18 -14.99 22.73
C TYR A 290 10.25 -13.91 22.57
N ASP A 291 11.39 -14.32 22.00
CA ASP A 291 12.60 -13.50 21.86
C ASP A 291 12.68 -13.00 20.42
N TRP A 292 11.90 -11.96 20.10
CA TRP A 292 11.76 -11.47 18.72
C TRP A 292 13.05 -10.86 18.18
N TYR A 293 13.80 -10.15 19.03
CA TYR A 293 15.04 -9.50 18.62
C TYR A 293 16.07 -10.55 18.16
N GLU A 294 16.24 -11.62 18.95
CA GLU A 294 17.17 -12.70 18.62
C GLU A 294 16.73 -13.50 17.39
N LEU A 295 15.42 -13.68 17.18
CA LEU A 295 14.90 -14.31 15.97
C LEU A 295 15.20 -13.45 14.73
N LEU A 296 15.05 -12.12 14.82
CA LEU A 296 15.41 -11.21 13.74
C LEU A 296 16.93 -11.16 13.48
N ARG A 297 17.77 -11.24 14.52
CA ARG A 297 19.23 -11.41 14.34
C ARG A 297 19.56 -12.69 13.58
N TYR A 298 18.79 -13.75 13.79
CA TYR A 298 18.93 -14.99 13.02
C TYR A 298 18.43 -14.83 11.57
N VAL A 299 17.36 -14.08 11.33
CA VAL A 299 16.93 -13.70 9.96
C VAL A 299 18.04 -12.94 9.24
N GLU A 300 18.70 -11.98 9.88
CA GLU A 300 19.85 -11.25 9.32
C GLU A 300 21.00 -12.19 8.95
N LEU A 301 21.30 -13.18 9.82
CA LEU A 301 22.33 -14.18 9.56
C LEU A 301 21.98 -15.02 8.31
N ILE A 302 20.73 -15.49 8.20
CA ILE A 302 20.27 -16.24 7.02
C ILE A 302 20.34 -15.37 5.76
N ALA A 303 19.89 -14.11 5.83
CA ALA A 303 19.97 -13.17 4.73
C ALA A 303 21.42 -12.98 4.26
N SER A 304 22.37 -12.81 5.18
CA SER A 304 23.80 -12.63 4.87
C SER A 304 24.45 -13.85 4.21
N LYS A 305 23.92 -15.06 4.46
CA LYS A 305 24.42 -16.32 3.88
C LYS A 305 23.73 -16.70 2.58
N SER A 306 22.64 -16.02 2.24
CA SER A 306 21.89 -16.28 1.02
C SER A 306 22.69 -15.83 -0.20
N ASN A 307 22.74 -16.68 -1.22
CA ASN A 307 23.29 -16.33 -2.54
C ASN A 307 22.26 -15.67 -3.46
N SER A 308 21.04 -15.41 -2.97
CA SER A 308 20.00 -14.77 -3.77
C SER A 308 20.25 -13.28 -3.95
N ASP A 309 19.86 -12.74 -5.11
CA ASP A 309 19.97 -11.33 -5.46
C ASP A 309 19.13 -10.44 -4.54
N TRP A 310 17.95 -10.93 -4.13
CA TRP A 310 17.01 -10.24 -3.26
C TRP A 310 16.56 -11.11 -2.10
N ILE A 311 16.27 -10.45 -0.97
CA ILE A 311 15.76 -11.05 0.25
C ILE A 311 14.39 -10.45 0.57
N LEU A 312 13.50 -11.30 1.06
CA LEU A 312 12.15 -10.95 1.48
C LEU A 312 11.92 -11.44 2.92
N HIS A 313 11.93 -10.57 3.92
CA HIS A 313 11.60 -10.95 5.30
C HIS A 313 10.09 -11.13 5.44
N HIS A 314 9.59 -12.29 5.86
CA HIS A 314 8.18 -12.67 5.69
C HIS A 314 7.60 -13.34 6.94
N ASP A 315 6.38 -12.98 7.32
CA ASP A 315 5.66 -13.65 8.41
C ASP A 315 4.73 -14.75 7.85
N ALA A 316 4.50 -15.81 8.63
CA ALA A 316 3.78 -16.99 8.14
C ALA A 316 2.30 -16.74 7.80
N ASP A 317 1.72 -15.65 8.31
CA ASP A 317 0.33 -15.23 8.15
C ASP A 317 0.17 -13.98 7.26
N GLU A 318 1.16 -13.69 6.43
CA GLU A 318 1.13 -12.62 5.43
C GLU A 318 1.03 -13.18 4.00
N ILE A 319 0.50 -12.40 3.06
CA ILE A 319 0.60 -12.63 1.61
C ILE A 319 1.01 -11.31 0.95
N ARG A 320 1.89 -11.37 -0.05
CA ARG A 320 2.45 -10.19 -0.71
C ARG A 320 2.20 -10.17 -2.19
N GLU A 321 1.90 -8.98 -2.68
CA GLU A 321 1.55 -8.76 -4.08
C GLU A 321 2.31 -7.57 -4.65
N SER A 322 2.66 -7.69 -5.94
CA SER A 322 3.16 -6.55 -6.69
C SER A 322 2.02 -5.53 -6.92
N PRO A 323 2.33 -4.24 -7.11
CA PRO A 323 1.31 -3.24 -7.36
C PRO A 323 0.60 -3.41 -8.71
N TRP A 324 1.20 -4.18 -9.64
CA TRP A 324 0.67 -4.38 -10.99
C TRP A 324 -0.28 -5.57 -11.05
N THR A 325 -1.40 -5.37 -11.74
CA THR A 325 -2.33 -6.46 -12.04
C THR A 325 -1.65 -7.52 -12.90
N ASN A 326 -1.99 -8.79 -12.65
CA ASN A 326 -1.45 -9.95 -13.38
C ASN A 326 0.10 -10.05 -13.39
N THR A 327 0.76 -9.44 -12.41
CA THR A 327 2.23 -9.47 -12.29
C THR A 327 2.60 -10.11 -10.95
N SER A 328 3.36 -11.21 -11.00
CA SER A 328 3.81 -11.91 -9.79
C SER A 328 4.72 -11.03 -8.93
N LEU A 329 4.84 -11.36 -7.65
CA LEU A 329 5.74 -10.68 -6.72
C LEU A 329 7.19 -10.70 -7.21
N LYS A 330 7.68 -11.86 -7.71
CA LYS A 330 9.01 -11.97 -8.32
C LYS A 330 9.16 -10.99 -9.48
N LYS A 331 8.19 -10.96 -10.39
CA LYS A 331 8.27 -10.07 -11.56
C LYS A 331 8.24 -8.60 -11.17
N GLY A 332 7.47 -8.24 -10.15
CA GLY A 332 7.49 -6.90 -9.58
C GLY A 332 8.86 -6.50 -9.02
N ILE A 333 9.52 -7.40 -8.29
CA ILE A 333 10.87 -7.15 -7.75
C ILE A 333 11.91 -7.00 -8.87
N GLU A 334 11.80 -7.77 -9.96
CA GLU A 334 12.65 -7.61 -11.14
C GLU A 334 12.50 -6.22 -11.78
N ILE A 335 11.27 -5.72 -11.91
CA ILE A 335 11.00 -4.36 -12.41
C ILE A 335 11.70 -3.33 -11.51
N VAL A 336 11.54 -3.46 -10.19
CA VAL A 336 12.16 -2.56 -9.21
C VAL A 336 13.69 -2.54 -9.32
N ASP A 337 14.32 -3.72 -9.47
CA ASP A 337 15.77 -3.83 -9.61
C ASP A 337 16.27 -3.19 -10.92
N ILE A 338 15.56 -3.39 -12.03
CA ILE A 338 15.88 -2.76 -13.33
C ILE A 338 15.81 -1.24 -13.23
N LEU A 339 14.83 -0.72 -12.49
CA LEU A 339 14.68 0.72 -12.24
C LEU A 339 15.74 1.29 -11.26
N GLY A 340 16.65 0.44 -10.76
CA GLY A 340 17.79 0.85 -9.94
C GLY A 340 17.45 1.13 -8.48
N TYR A 341 16.31 0.64 -8.00
CA TYR A 341 15.93 0.67 -6.58
C TYR A 341 16.41 -0.61 -5.89
N ASN A 342 16.66 -0.55 -4.58
CA ASN A 342 17.23 -1.66 -3.80
C ASN A 342 16.42 -2.02 -2.55
N ALA A 343 15.24 -1.42 -2.38
CA ALA A 343 14.34 -1.69 -1.26
C ALA A 343 12.88 -1.46 -1.69
N ILE A 344 11.95 -2.21 -1.10
CA ILE A 344 10.52 -2.12 -1.38
C ILE A 344 9.77 -1.96 -0.07
N ASN A 345 8.89 -0.96 -0.03
CA ASN A 345 7.94 -0.74 1.06
C ASN A 345 6.59 -1.39 0.74
N PHE A 346 5.82 -1.76 1.76
CA PHE A 346 4.52 -2.40 1.59
C PHE A 346 3.40 -1.63 2.32
N THR A 347 2.27 -1.47 1.65
CA THR A 347 1.00 -1.03 2.24
C THR A 347 0.30 -2.24 2.87
N VAL A 348 0.01 -2.15 4.16
CA VAL A 348 -0.61 -3.20 4.98
C VAL A 348 -2.13 -3.15 4.86
N LEU A 349 -2.73 -4.31 4.57
CA LEU A 349 -4.15 -4.59 4.70
C LEU A 349 -4.33 -5.66 5.79
N ASN A 350 -4.96 -5.29 6.90
CA ASN A 350 -5.28 -6.24 7.97
C ASN A 350 -6.66 -6.87 7.69
N PHE A 351 -6.70 -8.17 7.47
CA PHE A 351 -7.92 -8.92 7.18
C PHE A 351 -8.52 -9.51 8.45
N TYR A 352 -9.85 -9.44 8.55
CA TYR A 352 -10.58 -9.83 9.75
C TYR A 352 -11.65 -10.90 9.47
N PRO A 353 -11.75 -11.94 10.33
CA PRO A 353 -12.82 -12.93 10.25
C PRO A 353 -14.15 -12.32 10.70
N VAL A 354 -15.12 -12.25 9.79
CA VAL A 354 -16.51 -11.88 10.09
C VAL A 354 -17.39 -13.09 10.46
N LYS A 355 -16.77 -14.27 10.49
CA LYS A 355 -17.33 -15.56 10.93
C LYS A 355 -16.19 -16.45 11.45
N ASP A 356 -16.51 -17.45 12.27
CA ASP A 356 -15.55 -18.46 12.72
C ASP A 356 -15.54 -19.70 11.80
N GLY A 357 -14.53 -20.55 11.94
CA GLY A 357 -14.41 -21.82 11.24
C GLY A 357 -13.35 -21.84 10.12
N PHE A 358 -12.41 -20.89 10.10
CA PHE A 358 -11.24 -20.99 9.24
C PHE A 358 -10.37 -22.19 9.64
N SER A 359 -9.83 -22.89 8.64
CA SER A 359 -8.93 -24.03 8.79
C SER A 359 -7.97 -24.13 7.61
N SER A 360 -7.01 -25.05 7.68
CA SER A 360 -6.04 -25.33 6.61
C SER A 360 -6.66 -25.80 5.27
N HIS A 361 -7.95 -26.14 5.24
CA HIS A 361 -8.66 -26.50 4.01
C HIS A 361 -9.23 -25.28 3.27
N ASN A 362 -9.20 -24.10 3.90
CA ASN A 362 -9.73 -22.88 3.33
C ASN A 362 -8.61 -22.07 2.65
N ASN A 363 -8.94 -21.44 1.52
CA ASN A 363 -8.08 -20.40 0.96
C ASN A 363 -8.31 -19.10 1.76
N PRO A 364 -7.27 -18.52 2.41
CA PRO A 364 -7.44 -17.32 3.22
C PRO A 364 -7.94 -16.12 2.41
N GLU A 365 -7.44 -15.91 1.20
CA GLU A 365 -7.85 -14.80 0.33
C GLU A 365 -9.31 -14.88 -0.11
N ARG A 366 -9.91 -16.08 -0.11
CA ARG A 366 -11.35 -16.27 -0.35
C ARG A 366 -12.19 -16.24 0.92
N TYR A 367 -11.64 -16.70 2.04
CA TYR A 367 -12.37 -16.77 3.30
C TYR A 367 -12.51 -15.41 3.98
N PHE A 368 -11.42 -14.61 3.97
CA PHE A 368 -11.38 -13.29 4.58
C PHE A 368 -11.67 -12.22 3.52
N ALA A 369 -12.92 -11.75 3.49
CA ALA A 369 -13.40 -10.78 2.50
C ALA A 369 -13.51 -9.34 3.04
N TYR A 370 -12.97 -9.05 4.23
CA TYR A 370 -13.07 -7.73 4.86
C TYR A 370 -11.73 -7.35 5.49
N PHE A 371 -11.33 -6.09 5.30
CA PHE A 371 -10.05 -5.57 5.75
C PHE A 371 -10.16 -4.14 6.29
N ASN A 372 -9.10 -3.69 6.96
CA ASN A 372 -8.78 -2.28 7.14
C ASN A 372 -7.36 -2.03 6.67
N PHE A 373 -7.06 -0.81 6.19
CA PHE A 373 -5.68 -0.38 6.04
C PHE A 373 -4.98 -0.40 7.41
N GLY A 374 -3.70 -0.76 7.43
CA GLY A 374 -2.89 -0.73 8.65
C GLY A 374 -2.90 0.67 9.25
N SER A 375 -3.12 0.79 10.55
CA SER A 375 -3.29 2.08 11.23
C SER A 375 -2.22 2.33 12.29
N HIS A 376 -1.30 1.39 12.52
CA HIS A 376 -0.21 1.61 13.45
C HIS A 376 0.90 2.44 12.79
N THR A 377 1.64 3.22 13.59
CA THR A 377 2.78 4.01 13.08
C THR A 377 3.85 3.14 12.43
N SER A 378 4.00 1.89 12.89
CA SER A 378 4.84 0.89 12.24
C SER A 378 4.35 0.54 10.83
N ASP A 379 3.04 0.54 10.58
CA ASP A 379 2.46 0.12 9.29
C ASP A 379 2.83 1.06 8.15
N ALA A 380 3.17 2.32 8.46
CA ALA A 380 3.62 3.31 7.48
C ALA A 380 4.98 2.94 6.84
N GLN A 381 5.81 2.14 7.52
CA GLN A 381 7.10 1.70 7.01
C GLN A 381 7.25 0.19 7.20
N GLN A 382 7.05 -0.55 6.12
CA GLN A 382 7.24 -2.00 6.03
C GLN A 382 8.26 -2.30 4.92
N ILE A 383 9.51 -1.87 5.10
CA ILE A 383 10.58 -2.14 4.12
C ILE A 383 11.08 -3.57 4.34
N LYS A 384 10.30 -4.54 3.83
CA LYS A 384 10.48 -5.98 4.06
C LYS A 384 11.09 -6.74 2.86
N ALA A 385 11.37 -6.07 1.74
CA ALA A 385 12.12 -6.67 0.63
C ALA A 385 13.29 -5.78 0.19
N TRP A 386 14.45 -6.37 -0.05
CA TRP A 386 15.65 -5.62 -0.40
C TRP A 386 16.65 -6.42 -1.22
N LYS A 387 17.48 -5.69 -1.96
CA LYS A 387 18.62 -6.26 -2.68
C LYS A 387 19.67 -6.70 -1.68
N ASN A 388 20.12 -7.94 -1.79
CA ASN A 388 21.05 -8.54 -0.85
C ASN A 388 22.43 -7.85 -0.91
N PRO A 389 22.89 -7.20 0.18
CA PRO A 389 24.18 -6.52 0.17
C PRO A 389 25.38 -7.47 0.40
N GLN A 390 25.13 -8.78 0.60
CA GLN A 390 26.08 -9.89 0.88
C GLN A 390 26.96 -9.75 2.14
N SER A 391 27.41 -8.55 2.51
CA SER A 391 28.39 -8.33 3.59
C SER A 391 28.05 -7.15 4.51
N GLN A 392 26.93 -6.45 4.29
CA GLN A 392 26.50 -5.34 5.13
C GLN A 392 25.55 -5.81 6.23
N ASN A 393 25.72 -5.25 7.44
CA ASN A 393 24.72 -5.39 8.50
C ASN A 393 23.49 -4.55 8.13
N ILE A 394 22.35 -5.21 7.97
CA ILE A 394 21.09 -4.59 7.55
C ILE A 394 20.27 -4.02 8.71
N GLY A 395 20.60 -4.31 9.97
CA GLY A 395 19.90 -3.75 11.14
C GLY A 395 18.38 -3.97 11.17
N LEU A 396 17.89 -5.07 10.61
CA LEU A 396 16.49 -5.48 10.65
C LEU A 396 16.00 -5.68 12.09
N ALA A 397 16.83 -6.30 12.94
CA ALA A 397 16.51 -6.57 14.34
C ALA A 397 16.35 -5.27 15.15
N GLU A 398 17.16 -4.25 14.86
CA GLU A 398 17.09 -2.96 15.55
C GLU A 398 15.77 -2.21 15.27
N ASN A 399 15.17 -2.46 14.10
CA ASN A 399 13.92 -1.84 13.65
C ASN A 399 12.69 -2.74 13.87
N GLY A 400 12.82 -3.82 14.65
CA GLY A 400 11.69 -4.72 14.95
C GLY A 400 11.14 -5.48 13.75
N GLY A 401 11.88 -5.55 12.63
CA GLY A 401 11.45 -6.24 11.40
C GLY A 401 10.78 -5.34 10.35
N HIS A 402 10.66 -4.04 10.62
CA HIS A 402 9.90 -3.11 9.76
C HIS A 402 10.77 -2.33 8.76
N ASN A 403 12.08 -2.27 8.99
CA ASN A 403 13.00 -1.48 8.17
C ASN A 403 14.40 -2.08 8.20
N ILE A 404 15.22 -1.66 7.24
CA ILE A 404 16.62 -2.05 7.10
C ILE A 404 17.51 -0.84 6.81
N HIS A 405 18.81 -1.04 7.03
CA HIS A 405 19.88 -0.14 6.63
C HIS A 405 20.58 -0.71 5.40
N LEU A 406 20.72 0.13 4.36
CA LEU A 406 21.54 -0.15 3.19
C LEU A 406 22.35 1.10 2.86
N ASN A 407 23.57 0.91 2.38
CA ASN A 407 24.31 1.99 1.74
C ASN A 407 23.55 2.47 0.50
N ASN A 408 23.32 3.78 0.38
CA ASN A 408 22.52 4.38 -0.69
C ASN A 408 21.14 3.71 -0.84
N LYS A 409 20.41 3.51 0.27
CA LYS A 409 19.06 2.95 0.24
C LYS A 409 18.14 3.78 -0.67
N ARG A 410 17.66 3.18 -1.75
CA ARG A 410 16.67 3.71 -2.69
C ARG A 410 15.44 2.85 -2.62
N VAL A 411 14.44 3.31 -1.86
CA VAL A 411 13.15 2.64 -1.75
C VAL A 411 12.33 2.94 -3.00
N PHE A 412 11.74 1.92 -3.61
CA PHE A 412 10.85 2.09 -4.75
C PHE A 412 9.67 3.01 -4.37
N PRO A 413 9.29 4.02 -5.19
CA PRO A 413 8.32 5.02 -4.76
C PRO A 413 6.90 4.50 -4.56
N LEU A 414 6.50 3.47 -5.33
CA LEU A 414 5.21 2.80 -5.19
C LEU A 414 5.34 1.67 -4.17
N ASN A 415 4.39 1.63 -3.23
CA ASN A 415 4.30 0.53 -2.30
C ASN A 415 3.79 -0.73 -3.00
N PHE A 416 4.28 -1.88 -2.54
CA PHE A 416 3.69 -3.19 -2.80
C PHE A 416 2.56 -3.44 -1.79
N LEU A 417 1.79 -4.50 -1.97
CA LEU A 417 0.69 -4.85 -1.07
C LEU A 417 1.09 -5.98 -0.11
N LEU A 418 0.71 -5.84 1.16
CA LEU A 418 0.86 -6.87 2.20
C LEU A 418 -0.52 -7.12 2.81
N LYS A 419 -1.06 -8.32 2.56
CA LYS A 419 -2.29 -8.82 3.20
C LYS A 419 -1.91 -9.58 4.46
N HIS A 420 -2.51 -9.24 5.59
CA HIS A 420 -2.13 -9.77 6.90
C HIS A 420 -3.32 -10.46 7.57
N TYR A 421 -3.15 -11.73 7.94
CA TYR A 421 -4.19 -12.61 8.49
C TYR A 421 -3.88 -13.01 9.94
N SER A 422 -3.70 -12.01 10.82
CA SER A 422 -3.26 -12.25 12.21
C SER A 422 -4.26 -13.06 13.03
N TRP A 423 -5.55 -12.84 12.78
CA TRP A 423 -6.68 -13.43 13.50
C TRP A 423 -7.49 -14.30 12.56
N ARG A 424 -7.69 -15.58 12.90
CA ARG A 424 -8.26 -16.53 11.93
C ARG A 424 -9.41 -17.36 12.46
N SER A 425 -9.32 -17.84 13.70
CA SER A 425 -10.41 -18.55 14.38
C SER A 425 -10.40 -18.26 15.88
N ALA A 426 -11.51 -18.47 16.57
CA ALA A 426 -11.58 -18.26 18.02
C ALA A 426 -10.50 -19.05 18.77
N LYS A 427 -10.32 -20.32 18.38
CA LYS A 427 -9.30 -21.23 18.94
C LYS A 427 -7.88 -20.71 18.70
N GLN A 428 -7.59 -20.26 17.48
CA GLN A 428 -6.28 -19.71 17.13
C GLN A 428 -5.99 -18.42 17.89
N ILE A 429 -6.97 -17.51 17.98
CA ILE A 429 -6.84 -16.24 18.71
C ILE A 429 -6.51 -16.48 20.18
N GLU A 430 -7.27 -17.36 20.85
CA GLU A 430 -7.07 -17.67 22.27
C GLU A 430 -5.69 -18.28 22.52
N LYS A 431 -5.29 -19.27 21.72
CA LYS A 431 -3.97 -19.90 21.83
C LYS A 431 -2.85 -18.89 21.56
N LYS A 432 -2.94 -18.13 20.45
CA LYS A 432 -1.93 -17.15 20.01
C LYS A 432 -1.71 -16.09 21.09
N LEU A 433 -2.78 -15.50 21.62
CA LEU A 433 -2.68 -14.42 22.60
C LEU A 433 -2.32 -14.90 23.99
N LEU A 434 -3.01 -15.90 24.54
CA LEU A 434 -2.84 -16.30 25.95
C LEU A 434 -1.60 -17.16 26.18
N ILE A 435 -1.34 -18.12 25.28
CA ILE A 435 -0.30 -19.14 25.47
C ILE A 435 0.97 -18.72 24.75
N ASP A 436 0.85 -18.45 23.45
CA ASP A 436 1.99 -18.27 22.55
C ASP A 436 2.62 -16.87 22.59
N ARG A 437 1.90 -15.88 23.15
CA ARG A 437 2.39 -14.51 23.37
C ARG A 437 2.43 -14.17 24.86
N LEU A 438 1.29 -13.93 25.52
CA LEU A 438 1.24 -13.52 26.94
C LEU A 438 1.99 -14.49 27.87
N GLY A 439 1.80 -15.80 27.67
CA GLY A 439 2.49 -16.85 28.44
C GLY A 439 4.00 -16.93 28.22
N ARG A 440 4.52 -16.30 27.16
CA ARG A 440 5.94 -16.33 26.76
C ARG A 440 6.58 -14.94 26.73
N ILE A 441 6.02 -13.92 27.38
CA ILE A 441 6.57 -12.56 27.26
C ILE A 441 8.03 -12.47 27.72
N ASN A 442 8.89 -11.93 26.85
CA ASN A 442 10.22 -11.49 27.23
C ASN A 442 10.15 -10.12 27.93
N THR A 443 10.48 -10.09 29.22
CA THR A 443 10.39 -8.88 30.04
C THR A 443 11.40 -7.80 29.66
N LYS A 444 12.55 -8.16 29.08
CA LYS A 444 13.55 -7.19 28.59
C LYS A 444 13.06 -6.50 27.32
N GLU A 445 12.53 -7.25 26.36
CA GLU A 445 11.94 -6.68 25.14
C GLU A 445 10.72 -5.82 25.46
N ARG A 446 9.86 -6.27 26.40
CA ARG A 446 8.71 -5.46 26.86
C ARG A 446 9.13 -4.13 27.47
N LYS A 447 10.23 -4.08 28.23
CA LYS A 447 10.79 -2.82 28.77
C LYS A 447 11.33 -1.89 27.68
N ARG A 448 11.67 -2.42 26.49
CA ARG A 448 12.06 -1.64 25.30
C ARG A 448 10.85 -1.16 24.49
N GLY A 449 9.62 -1.40 24.97
CA GLY A 449 8.39 -1.02 24.29
C GLY A 449 7.88 -2.03 23.27
N TRP A 450 8.51 -3.21 23.16
CA TRP A 450 8.08 -4.26 22.24
C TRP A 450 6.95 -5.10 22.83
N HIS A 451 6.20 -5.80 21.96
CA HIS A 451 5.05 -6.65 22.34
C HIS A 451 3.94 -5.92 23.08
N SER A 452 3.86 -4.59 22.96
CA SER A 452 2.89 -3.75 23.67
C SER A 452 1.44 -4.09 23.29
N HIS A 453 1.22 -4.54 22.05
CA HIS A 453 -0.06 -5.01 21.53
C HIS A 453 -0.48 -6.41 22.05
N TYR A 454 0.43 -7.16 22.67
CA TYR A 454 0.09 -8.44 23.32
C TYR A 454 -0.11 -8.24 24.81
N ASN A 455 -1.34 -7.83 25.18
CA ASN A 455 -1.74 -7.64 26.55
C ASN A 455 -3.19 -8.13 26.80
N LEU A 456 -3.61 -8.17 28.07
CA LEU A 456 -4.95 -8.68 28.44
C LEU A 456 -6.08 -7.81 27.89
N VAL A 457 -5.90 -6.49 27.81
CA VAL A 457 -6.90 -5.57 27.24
C VAL A 457 -7.07 -5.87 25.75
N SER A 458 -5.98 -5.99 25.00
CA SER A 458 -6.02 -6.38 23.59
C SER A 458 -6.68 -7.75 23.39
N TYR A 459 -6.41 -8.72 24.26
CA TYR A 459 -7.11 -10.02 24.23
C TYR A 459 -8.61 -9.88 24.45
N LEU A 460 -9.04 -9.17 25.49
CA LEU A 460 -10.47 -8.96 25.78
C LEU A 460 -11.14 -8.24 24.61
N TYR A 461 -10.52 -7.18 24.09
CA TYR A 461 -11.03 -6.43 22.94
C TYR A 461 -11.19 -7.33 21.71
N ILE A 462 -10.17 -8.10 21.33
CA ILE A 462 -10.23 -9.00 20.17
C ILE A 462 -11.28 -10.09 20.40
N LYS A 463 -11.35 -10.65 21.61
CA LYS A 463 -12.32 -11.69 21.95
C LYS A 463 -13.76 -11.20 21.88
N GLU A 464 -14.04 -10.01 22.43
CA GLU A 464 -15.37 -9.39 22.39
C GLU A 464 -15.73 -8.91 20.98
N SER A 465 -14.73 -8.54 20.19
CA SER A 465 -14.92 -8.15 18.79
C SER A 465 -15.08 -9.34 17.85
N PHE A 466 -14.77 -10.58 18.25
CA PHE A 466 -14.81 -11.74 17.37
C PHE A 466 -16.16 -12.48 17.41
N PRO A 467 -16.75 -12.84 16.26
CA PRO A 467 -16.35 -12.45 14.89
C PRO A 467 -16.57 -10.96 14.63
N PHE A 468 -15.68 -10.36 13.82
CA PHE A 468 -15.64 -8.93 13.61
C PHE A 468 -16.88 -8.42 12.88
N ASN A 469 -17.38 -7.26 13.33
CA ASN A 469 -18.53 -6.62 12.70
C ASN A 469 -18.15 -6.11 11.31
N LYS A 470 -18.68 -6.76 10.27
CA LYS A 470 -18.42 -6.39 8.87
C LYS A 470 -18.78 -4.94 8.51
N ASN A 471 -19.70 -4.31 9.25
CA ASN A 471 -20.18 -2.95 8.95
C ASN A 471 -19.15 -1.86 9.31
N VAL A 472 -18.10 -2.20 10.06
CA VAL A 472 -17.01 -1.28 10.40
C VAL A 472 -15.71 -1.62 9.67
N LEU A 473 -15.79 -2.54 8.69
CA LEU A 473 -14.66 -2.99 7.88
C LEU A 473 -14.92 -2.67 6.41
N THR A 474 -13.84 -2.55 5.64
CA THR A 474 -13.92 -2.37 4.19
C THR A 474 -14.07 -3.73 3.50
N PRO A 475 -15.06 -3.92 2.60
CA PRO A 475 -15.14 -5.14 1.81
C PRO A 475 -13.95 -5.23 0.85
N PHE A 476 -13.30 -6.38 0.82
CA PHE A 476 -12.27 -6.70 -0.15
C PHE A 476 -12.90 -7.52 -1.27
N ASN A 477 -13.07 -6.91 -2.45
CA ASN A 477 -13.31 -7.69 -3.66
C ASN A 477 -11.97 -7.98 -4.33
N SER A 478 -11.59 -9.26 -4.41
CA SER A 478 -10.39 -9.71 -5.11
C SER A 478 -10.42 -9.47 -6.64
N THR A 479 -11.50 -8.88 -7.17
CA THR A 479 -11.58 -8.38 -8.54
C THR A 479 -10.79 -7.07 -8.72
N ILE A 480 -10.78 -6.57 -9.96
CA ILE A 480 -10.16 -5.30 -10.35
C ILE A 480 -10.69 -4.08 -9.58
N GLU A 481 -11.86 -4.18 -8.94
CA GLU A 481 -12.53 -3.10 -8.23
C GLU A 481 -11.69 -2.52 -7.09
N PHE A 482 -11.16 -3.36 -6.19
CA PHE A 482 -10.30 -2.90 -5.09
C PHE A 482 -9.08 -2.13 -5.63
N TYR A 483 -8.42 -2.66 -6.66
CA TYR A 483 -7.20 -2.08 -7.22
C TYR A 483 -7.44 -0.73 -7.92
N ARG A 484 -8.65 -0.55 -8.47
CA ARG A 484 -9.10 0.70 -9.06
C ARG A 484 -9.54 1.69 -7.99
N GLU A 485 -10.38 1.29 -7.05
CA GLU A 485 -10.94 2.19 -6.03
C GLU A 485 -9.88 2.74 -5.06
N TYR A 486 -8.90 1.93 -4.69
CA TYR A 486 -7.87 2.31 -3.72
C TYR A 486 -6.49 2.56 -4.35
N ILE A 487 -6.46 3.07 -5.59
CA ILE A 487 -5.20 3.31 -6.31
C ILE A 487 -4.24 4.23 -5.54
N VAL A 488 -4.74 5.28 -4.87
CA VAL A 488 -3.91 6.21 -4.12
C VAL A 488 -3.39 5.56 -2.84
N GLU A 489 -4.29 4.98 -2.05
CA GLU A 489 -3.97 4.42 -0.75
C GLU A 489 -3.02 3.22 -0.87
N ARG A 490 -3.27 2.32 -1.82
CA ARG A 490 -2.43 1.12 -1.98
C ARG A 490 -1.02 1.46 -2.46
N LEU A 491 -0.87 2.47 -3.33
CA LEU A 491 0.42 2.82 -3.93
C LEU A 491 1.25 3.76 -3.06
N SER A 492 0.61 4.59 -2.23
CA SER A 492 1.31 5.57 -1.38
C SER A 492 1.39 5.17 0.09
N GLY A 493 0.43 4.38 0.58
CA GLY A 493 0.21 4.15 2.01
C GLY A 493 -0.57 5.26 2.70
N SER A 494 -1.16 6.23 1.97
CA SER A 494 -1.95 7.33 2.57
C SER A 494 -3.13 6.83 3.40
N GLY A 495 -3.75 5.70 3.02
CA GLY A 495 -4.80 5.06 3.79
C GLY A 495 -4.36 4.52 5.16
N GLN A 496 -3.05 4.47 5.42
CA GLN A 496 -2.49 3.97 6.68
C GLN A 496 -2.28 5.04 7.74
N THR A 497 -2.41 6.32 7.36
CA THR A 497 -2.34 7.40 8.35
C THR A 497 -3.65 7.44 9.13
N ILE A 498 -3.56 7.25 10.45
CA ILE A 498 -4.64 7.56 11.37
C ILE A 498 -5.09 8.98 11.06
N ASN A 499 -6.39 9.16 10.84
CA ASN A 499 -6.99 10.48 10.66
C ASN A 499 -6.45 11.43 11.76
N PRO A 500 -5.79 12.54 11.40
CA PRO A 500 -5.16 13.42 12.39
C PRO A 500 -6.16 13.98 13.41
N PHE A 501 -7.46 14.05 13.08
CA PHE A 501 -8.52 14.42 14.02
C PHE A 501 -8.83 13.33 15.04
N ILE A 502 -8.61 12.06 14.70
CA ILE A 502 -8.83 10.89 15.56
C ILE A 502 -7.56 10.54 16.34
N GLN A 503 -6.37 10.91 15.85
CA GLN A 503 -5.08 10.65 16.50
C GLN A 503 -5.03 11.11 17.98
N PRO A 504 -5.53 12.29 18.39
CA PRO A 504 -5.58 12.69 19.80
C PRO A 504 -6.47 11.78 20.64
N TYR A 505 -7.57 11.28 20.07
CA TYR A 505 -8.48 10.36 20.76
C TYR A 505 -7.89 8.97 20.87
N ILE A 506 -7.20 8.46 19.85
CA ILE A 506 -6.45 7.20 19.93
C ILE A 506 -5.33 7.31 20.96
N ASN A 507 -4.57 8.41 20.97
CA ASN A 507 -3.54 8.64 21.99
C ASN A 507 -4.16 8.72 23.40
N LYS A 508 -5.34 9.32 23.53
CA LYS A 508 -6.09 9.39 24.78
C LYS A 508 -6.65 8.03 25.20
N ILE A 509 -7.15 7.23 24.26
CA ILE A 509 -7.60 5.85 24.49
C ILE A 509 -6.40 4.99 24.89
N ALA A 510 -5.27 5.04 24.19
CA ALA A 510 -4.05 4.32 24.56
C ALA A 510 -3.50 4.75 25.93
N SER A 511 -3.61 6.03 26.28
CA SER A 511 -3.29 6.54 27.62
C SER A 511 -4.26 5.99 28.68
N LEU A 512 -5.55 5.98 28.38
CA LEU A 512 -6.59 5.41 29.26
C LEU A 512 -6.43 3.89 29.38
N GLU A 513 -6.07 3.19 28.31
CA GLU A 513 -5.74 1.76 28.29
C GLU A 513 -4.50 1.48 29.12
N ASN A 514 -3.46 2.30 29.06
CA ASN A 514 -2.29 2.19 29.95
C ASN A 514 -2.66 2.46 31.42
N GLN A 515 -3.54 3.43 31.70
CA GLN A 515 -4.04 3.70 33.05
C GLN A 515 -4.93 2.56 33.56
N LEU A 516 -5.86 2.07 32.74
CA LEU A 516 -6.66 0.88 33.00
C LEU A 516 -5.76 -0.34 33.16
N GLN A 517 -4.71 -0.50 32.36
CA GLN A 517 -3.73 -1.57 32.49
C GLN A 517 -3.01 -1.48 33.84
N THR A 518 -2.70 -0.28 34.33
CA THR A 518 -2.11 -0.07 35.66
C THR A 518 -3.10 -0.46 36.78
N ILE A 519 -4.38 -0.15 36.61
CA ILE A 519 -5.46 -0.43 37.59
C ILE A 519 -5.86 -1.92 37.59
N TYR A 520 -6.03 -2.52 36.41
CA TYR A 520 -6.48 -3.89 36.20
C TYR A 520 -5.34 -4.91 36.36
N SER A 521 -4.09 -4.60 35.98
CA SER A 521 -2.98 -5.54 36.20
C SER A 521 -2.72 -5.79 37.69
N ALA A 522 -2.91 -4.81 38.58
CA ALA A 522 -2.68 -4.99 40.01
C ALA A 522 -3.79 -5.82 40.70
N ARG A 523 -5.07 -5.60 40.34
CA ARG A 523 -6.22 -6.26 40.97
C ARG A 523 -6.58 -7.59 40.31
N PHE A 524 -6.56 -7.68 38.99
CA PHE A 524 -6.96 -8.87 38.25
C PHE A 524 -5.86 -9.93 38.18
N PHE A 525 -4.57 -9.56 38.19
CA PHE A 525 -3.48 -10.55 38.27
C PHE A 525 -3.49 -11.30 39.61
N LYS A 526 -3.78 -10.60 40.72
CA LYS A 526 -4.00 -11.23 42.03
C LYS A 526 -5.24 -12.13 42.02
N LEU A 527 -6.35 -11.69 41.42
CA LEU A 527 -7.57 -12.49 41.31
C LEU A 527 -7.38 -13.73 40.41
N TRP A 528 -6.65 -13.59 39.31
CA TRP A 528 -6.33 -14.68 38.39
C TRP A 528 -5.32 -15.66 38.99
N GLN A 529 -4.28 -15.20 39.70
CA GLN A 529 -3.39 -16.06 40.50
C GLN A 529 -4.17 -16.80 41.59
N PHE A 530 -5.12 -16.12 42.25
CA PHE A 530 -6.00 -16.72 43.24
C PHE A 530 -6.90 -17.79 42.61
N LEU A 531 -7.59 -17.49 41.51
CA LEU A 531 -8.47 -18.44 40.80
C LEU A 531 -7.70 -19.63 40.20
N ASN A 532 -6.49 -19.44 39.70
CA ASN A 532 -5.66 -20.56 39.21
C ASN A 532 -5.06 -21.39 40.34
N SER A 533 -4.70 -20.78 41.47
CA SER A 533 -4.29 -21.53 42.68
C SER A 533 -5.48 -22.33 43.24
N PHE A 534 -6.68 -21.74 43.21
CA PHE A 534 -7.92 -22.39 43.62
C PHE A 534 -8.32 -23.54 42.67
N LYS A 535 -8.17 -23.36 41.35
CA LYS A 535 -8.36 -24.44 40.37
C LYS A 535 -7.36 -25.59 40.55
N LYS A 536 -6.08 -25.30 40.85
CA LYS A 536 -5.08 -26.34 41.17
C LYS A 536 -5.40 -27.10 42.47
N LEU A 537 -5.97 -26.42 43.47
CA LEU A 537 -6.41 -27.03 44.73
C LEU A 537 -7.63 -27.94 44.54
N LEU A 538 -8.53 -27.59 43.62
CA LEU A 538 -9.69 -28.42 43.27
C LEU A 538 -9.28 -29.65 42.45
N TYR A 539 -8.33 -29.53 41.51
CA TYR A 539 -7.87 -30.66 40.69
C TYR A 539 -6.94 -31.66 41.41
N ASN A 540 -6.32 -31.28 42.53
CA ASN A 540 -5.49 -32.19 43.34
C ASN A 540 -6.28 -32.97 44.40
N LYS A 541 -7.60 -32.71 44.56
CA LYS A 541 -8.46 -33.45 45.49
C LYS A 541 -9.19 -34.64 44.87
N ASP A 542 -9.11 -34.83 43.55
CA ASP A 542 -9.74 -35.94 42.83
C ASP A 542 -8.77 -37.09 42.49
N ASN A 543 -7.56 -37.11 43.07
CA ASN A 543 -6.56 -38.18 42.88
C ASN A 543 -5.91 -38.67 44.19
N SER A 544 -6.63 -38.60 45.31
CA SER A 544 -6.21 -39.22 46.59
C SER A 544 -7.35 -40.00 47.21
#